data_AF-F8II17-F1
#
_entry.id   AF-F8II17-F1
#
_cell.length_a   1.000
_cell.length_b   1.000
_cell.length_c   1.000
_cell.angle_alpha   90.00
_cell.angle_beta   90.00
_cell.angle_gamma   90.00
#
_symmetry.space_group_name_H-M   'P 1'
#
loop_
_entity.id
_entity.type
_entity.pdbx_description
1 polymer ?
#
loop_
_entity_poly.entity_id
_entity_poly.type
_entity_poly.pdbx_seq_one_letter_code
_entity_poly.pdbx_strand_id
1 'polypeptide(L)'
;MIREIARMLVFGDLRLPDLSRKESIEMLSTVDQMVAYCFGRQDILDRAHNHFEQTIDELLSEGEVIWTRDPVAGVIAHNGRWYVWFRHVQDDGRIEGKLFACDDEMRVVSLVVEEIPWLEPDCRMKLLRALRAAHQTA
;
A
#
# COMPACT_ATOMS: atom_id res chain seq x y z
N MET A 1 22.78 9.13 5.06
CA MET A 1 22.18 7.82 5.41
C MET A 1 21.22 7.27 4.37
N ILE A 2 20.32 8.08 3.76
CA ILE A 2 19.39 7.60 2.71
C ILE A 2 20.08 7.21 1.38
N ARG A 3 21.28 7.75 1.10
CA ARG A 3 22.03 7.45 -0.13
C ARG A 3 22.70 6.07 -0.19
N GLU A 4 22.85 5.37 0.93
CA GLU A 4 23.56 4.08 0.97
C GLU A 4 22.66 2.87 0.72
N ILE A 5 21.41 2.92 1.19
CA ILE A 5 20.46 1.81 0.98
C ILE A 5 20.06 1.70 -0.50
N ALA A 6 19.96 2.83 -1.21
CA ALA A 6 19.66 2.84 -2.65
C ALA A 6 20.80 2.27 -3.52
N ARG A 7 22.04 2.21 -3.01
CA ARG A 7 23.16 1.54 -3.70
C ARG A 7 23.18 0.02 -3.48
N MET A 8 22.64 -0.45 -2.36
CA MET A 8 22.67 -1.86 -1.97
C MET A 8 21.67 -2.74 -2.72
N LEU A 9 20.63 -2.16 -3.32
CA LEU A 9 19.66 -2.90 -4.14
C LEU A 9 20.11 -3.13 -5.60
N VAL A 10 21.22 -2.50 -6.03
CA VAL A 10 21.66 -2.53 -7.45
C VAL A 10 22.81 -3.50 -7.70
N PHE A 11 23.55 -3.92 -6.68
CA PHE A 11 24.68 -4.84 -6.83
C PHE A 11 24.53 -6.03 -5.89
N GLY A 12 24.14 -7.18 -6.44
CA GLY A 12 23.93 -8.42 -5.73
C GLY A 12 25.23 -9.04 -5.20
N ASP A 13 25.72 -8.53 -4.06
CA ASP A 13 26.80 -9.16 -3.30
C ASP A 13 26.33 -9.43 -1.86
N LEU A 14 25.95 -10.69 -1.65
CA LEU A 14 25.49 -11.22 -0.37
C LEU A 14 26.68 -11.80 0.40
N ARG A 15 27.12 -11.12 1.47
CA ARG A 15 27.82 -11.74 2.60
C ARG A 15 27.44 -11.03 3.90
N LEU A 16 26.58 -11.68 4.68
CA LEU A 16 26.25 -11.27 6.05
C LEU A 16 27.38 -11.74 7.00
N PRO A 17 27.96 -10.86 7.84
CA PRO A 17 28.73 -11.30 8.98
C PRO A 17 27.82 -11.72 10.14
N ASP A 18 28.24 -12.79 10.81
CA ASP A 18 27.61 -13.45 11.93
C ASP A 18 27.55 -12.50 13.15
N LEU A 19 26.38 -11.91 13.41
CA LEU A 19 26.12 -11.06 14.56
C LEU A 19 25.00 -11.65 15.41
N SER A 20 25.45 -12.42 16.40
CA SER A 20 24.92 -12.58 17.76
C SER A 20 23.43 -12.25 17.97
N ARG A 21 22.68 -13.34 18.14
CA ARG A 21 21.27 -13.57 18.54
C ARG A 21 20.68 -12.76 19.72
N LYS A 22 21.19 -11.58 20.08
CA LYS A 22 20.79 -10.82 21.28
C LYS A 22 20.34 -9.37 21.05
N GLU A 23 20.32 -8.87 19.81
CA GLU A 23 19.63 -7.62 19.44
C GLU A 23 18.25 -7.90 18.82
N SER A 24 17.62 -9.01 19.20
CA SER A 24 16.27 -9.40 18.78
C SER A 24 15.15 -8.78 19.63
N ILE A 25 15.42 -7.66 20.32
CA ILE A 25 14.46 -6.96 21.16
C ILE A 25 14.30 -5.54 20.60
N GLU A 26 13.09 -5.24 20.12
CA GLU A 26 12.58 -3.91 19.73
C GLU A 26 12.92 -3.34 18.32
N MET A 27 12.48 -4.03 17.26
CA MET A 27 12.01 -3.36 16.03
C MET A 27 10.83 -4.13 15.42
N LEU A 28 9.84 -4.47 16.26
CA LEU A 28 8.49 -4.78 15.79
C LEU A 28 7.74 -3.47 15.58
N SER A 29 8.13 -2.66 14.60
CA SER A 29 7.34 -1.50 14.18
C SER A 29 6.24 -1.98 13.23
N THR A 30 5.03 -2.01 13.79
CA THR A 30 3.72 -1.83 13.14
C THR A 30 3.44 -2.69 11.91
N VAL A 31 2.76 -3.80 12.15
CA VAL A 31 2.10 -4.61 11.12
C VAL A 31 1.14 -3.70 10.35
N ASP A 32 1.25 -3.67 9.03
CA ASP A 32 0.24 -3.08 8.15
C ASP A 32 -1.13 -3.66 8.52
N GLN A 33 -2.07 -2.81 8.94
CA GLN A 33 -3.35 -3.30 9.40
C GLN A 33 -4.28 -3.37 8.18
N MET A 34 -4.61 -4.58 7.74
CA MET A 34 -5.72 -4.77 6.81
C MET A 34 -7.01 -4.37 7.55
N VAL A 35 -7.60 -3.25 7.15
CA VAL A 35 -8.75 -2.65 7.83
C VAL A 35 -10.08 -3.04 7.19
N ALA A 36 -10.07 -3.39 5.90
CA ALA A 36 -11.24 -3.93 5.23
C ALA A 36 -10.84 -4.92 4.12
N TYR A 37 -11.72 -5.89 3.87
CA TYR A 37 -11.54 -6.92 2.85
C TYR A 37 -12.88 -7.30 2.24
N CYS A 38 -12.91 -7.59 0.95
CA CYS A 38 -14.04 -8.25 0.31
C CYS A 38 -13.59 -9.28 -0.71
N PHE A 39 -14.39 -10.34 -0.88
CA PHE A 39 -14.18 -11.33 -1.92
C PHE A 39 -15.52 -11.85 -2.44
N GLY A 40 -15.72 -11.84 -3.76
CA GLY A 40 -16.94 -12.36 -4.36
C GLY A 40 -17.20 -11.85 -5.76
N ARG A 41 -18.32 -12.27 -6.35
CA ARG A 41 -18.75 -11.72 -7.64
C ARG A 41 -19.30 -10.31 -7.46
N GLN A 42 -19.02 -9.43 -8.42
CA GLN A 42 -19.47 -8.03 -8.39
C GLN A 42 -20.98 -7.90 -8.12
N ASP A 43 -21.80 -8.69 -8.82
CA ASP A 43 -23.26 -8.66 -8.70
C ASP A 43 -23.79 -8.98 -7.28
N ILE A 44 -23.02 -9.78 -6.53
CA ILE A 44 -23.32 -10.12 -5.13
C ILE A 44 -22.80 -9.01 -4.21
N LEU A 45 -21.57 -8.54 -4.45
CA LEU A 45 -20.96 -7.47 -3.66
C LEU A 45 -21.77 -6.17 -3.72
N ASP A 46 -22.35 -5.84 -4.88
CA ASP A 46 -23.19 -4.65 -5.07
C ASP A 46 -24.52 -4.70 -4.30
N ARG A 47 -25.02 -5.91 -4.02
CA ARG A 47 -26.29 -6.14 -3.30
C ARG A 47 -26.09 -6.39 -1.82
N ALA A 48 -24.88 -6.79 -1.43
CA ALA A 48 -24.51 -7.04 -0.06
C ALA A 48 -23.99 -5.74 0.58
N HIS A 49 -24.01 -5.70 1.91
CA HIS A 49 -23.33 -4.64 2.63
C HIS A 49 -21.80 -4.88 2.55
N ASN A 50 -21.16 -4.24 1.57
CA ASN A 50 -19.73 -4.40 1.30
C ASN A 50 -18.91 -3.40 2.13
N HIS A 51 -18.42 -3.85 3.28
CA HIS A 51 -17.60 -3.04 4.19
C HIS A 51 -16.33 -2.48 3.52
N PHE A 52 -15.78 -3.14 2.50
CA PHE A 52 -14.61 -2.63 1.78
C PHE A 52 -14.92 -1.33 1.03
N GLU A 53 -15.98 -1.33 0.21
CA GLU A 53 -16.38 -0.13 -0.56
C GLU A 53 -16.83 0.98 0.39
N GLN A 54 -17.59 0.65 1.45
CA GLN A 54 -18.01 1.64 2.44
C GLN A 54 -16.83 2.32 3.13
N THR A 55 -15.83 1.57 3.59
CA THR A 55 -14.65 2.17 4.25
C THR A 55 -13.86 3.05 3.27
N ILE A 56 -13.78 2.67 1.99
CA ILE A 56 -13.17 3.53 0.97
C ILE A 56 -13.97 4.81 0.79
N ASP A 57 -15.29 4.73 0.65
CA ASP A 57 -16.15 5.91 0.50
C ASP A 57 -16.04 6.88 1.69
N GLU A 58 -16.01 6.35 2.92
CA GLU A 58 -15.77 7.14 4.14
C GLU A 58 -14.41 7.85 4.09
N LEU A 59 -13.34 7.11 3.76
CA LEU A 59 -11.99 7.69 3.61
C LEU A 59 -11.90 8.71 2.49
N LEU A 60 -12.59 8.51 1.36
CA LEU A 60 -12.64 9.47 0.25
C LEU A 60 -13.40 10.74 0.61
N SER A 61 -14.38 10.65 1.51
CA SER A 61 -15.20 11.80 1.93
C SER A 61 -14.46 12.74 2.89
N GLU A 62 -13.53 12.20 3.68
CA GLU A 62 -12.82 12.95 4.72
C GLU A 62 -11.32 13.13 4.46
N GLY A 63 -10.73 12.27 3.61
CA GLY A 63 -9.30 12.20 3.36
C GLY A 63 -8.86 12.89 2.06
N GLU A 64 -7.55 13.04 1.92
CA GLU A 64 -6.92 13.56 0.71
C GLU A 64 -6.54 12.40 -0.21
N VAL A 65 -7.03 12.41 -1.45
CA VAL A 65 -6.62 11.43 -2.46
C VAL A 65 -5.24 11.80 -3.00
N ILE A 66 -4.25 10.99 -2.67
CA ILE A 66 -2.84 11.23 -3.01
C ILE A 66 -2.51 10.68 -4.39
N TRP A 67 -3.02 9.49 -4.68
CA TRP A 67 -2.76 8.81 -5.93
C TRP A 67 -3.84 7.80 -6.24
N THR A 68 -4.18 7.62 -7.51
CA THR A 68 -5.07 6.56 -7.97
C THR A 68 -4.58 5.94 -9.27
N ARG A 69 -4.88 4.65 -9.41
CA ARG A 69 -4.89 3.88 -10.64
C ARG A 69 -6.27 3.28 -10.78
N ASP A 70 -7.25 4.11 -11.11
CA ASP A 70 -8.65 3.72 -11.20
C ASP A 70 -8.88 2.62 -12.26
N PRO A 71 -9.69 1.59 -11.99
CA PRO A 71 -10.38 1.25 -10.73
C PRO A 71 -9.61 0.25 -9.84
N VAL A 72 -8.29 0.10 -10.06
CA VAL A 72 -7.47 -0.98 -9.51
C VAL A 72 -6.91 -0.65 -8.13
N ALA A 73 -6.46 0.58 -7.90
CA ALA A 73 -5.85 0.94 -6.62
C ALA A 73 -5.88 2.44 -6.35
N GLY A 74 -5.68 2.80 -5.09
CA GLY A 74 -5.51 4.19 -4.67
C GLY A 74 -4.87 4.33 -3.30
N VAL A 75 -4.39 5.54 -3.05
CA VAL A 75 -3.76 5.96 -1.80
C VAL A 75 -4.47 7.22 -1.30
N ILE A 76 -4.89 7.19 -0.04
CA ILE A 76 -5.58 8.27 0.66
C ILE A 76 -4.78 8.63 1.91
N ALA A 77 -4.55 9.91 2.15
CA ALA A 77 -4.03 10.40 3.43
C ALA A 77 -5.20 10.86 4.31
N HIS A 78 -5.28 10.34 5.53
CA HIS A 78 -6.33 10.70 6.48
C HIS A 78 -5.80 10.59 7.92
N ASN A 79 -6.03 11.62 8.75
CA ASN A 79 -5.63 11.66 10.15
C ASN A 79 -4.18 11.24 10.44
N GLY A 80 -3.23 11.68 9.60
CA GLY A 80 -1.80 11.38 9.77
C GLY A 80 -1.41 9.95 9.41
N ARG A 81 -2.29 9.21 8.72
CA ARG A 81 -2.06 7.85 8.21
C ARG A 81 -2.29 7.77 6.71
N TRP A 82 -1.70 6.74 6.12
CA TRP A 82 -1.88 6.40 4.72
C TRP A 82 -2.78 5.19 4.61
N TYR A 83 -3.72 5.25 3.68
CA TYR A 83 -4.64 4.17 3.40
C TYR A 83 -4.45 3.75 1.96
N VAL A 84 -4.17 2.46 1.73
CA VAL A 84 -3.93 1.90 0.40
C VAL A 84 -4.98 0.85 0.12
N TRP A 85 -5.74 1.04 -0.94
CA TRP A 85 -6.71 0.06 -1.39
C TRP A 85 -6.30 -0.56 -2.73
N PHE A 86 -6.69 -1.82 -2.89
CA PHE A 86 -6.51 -2.62 -4.09
C PHE A 86 -7.83 -3.31 -4.43
N ARG A 87 -8.15 -3.37 -5.71
CA ARG A 87 -9.29 -4.07 -6.27
C ARG A 87 -8.82 -4.93 -7.44
N HIS A 88 -8.75 -6.23 -7.21
CA HIS A 88 -8.26 -7.21 -8.18
C HIS A 88 -9.43 -7.98 -8.78
N VAL A 89 -9.48 -8.04 -10.11
CA VAL A 89 -10.37 -8.95 -10.82
C VAL A 89 -9.61 -10.26 -11.03
N GLN A 90 -10.16 -11.35 -10.50
CA GLN A 90 -9.64 -12.70 -10.65
C GLN A 90 -10.04 -13.29 -12.02
N ASP A 91 -9.33 -14.35 -12.45
CA ASP A 91 -9.58 -15.01 -13.73
C ASP A 91 -11.00 -15.60 -13.85
N ASP A 92 -11.63 -15.93 -12.71
CA ASP A 92 -13.01 -16.43 -12.63
C ASP A 92 -14.07 -15.31 -12.58
N GLY A 93 -13.65 -14.05 -12.74
CA GLY A 93 -14.50 -12.87 -12.72
C GLY A 93 -14.92 -12.40 -11.33
N ARG A 94 -14.39 -13.01 -10.26
CA ARG A 94 -14.57 -12.50 -8.89
C ARG A 94 -13.67 -11.31 -8.63
N ILE A 95 -14.07 -10.49 -7.67
CA ILE A 95 -13.30 -9.38 -7.15
C ILE A 95 -12.72 -9.76 -5.80
N GLU A 96 -11.46 -9.37 -5.60
CA GLU A 96 -10.82 -9.30 -4.30
C GLU A 96 -10.45 -7.84 -4.00
N GLY A 97 -11.01 -7.30 -2.92
CA GLY A 97 -10.73 -5.96 -2.43
C GLY A 97 -9.95 -6.01 -1.12
N LYS A 98 -8.85 -5.26 -1.03
CA LYS A 98 -8.01 -5.18 0.17
C LYS A 98 -7.73 -3.72 0.50
N LEU A 99 -7.94 -3.32 1.74
CA LEU A 99 -7.63 -1.97 2.23
C LEU A 99 -6.70 -2.07 3.44
N PHE A 100 -5.57 -1.38 3.37
CA PHE A 100 -4.53 -1.36 4.40
C PHE A 100 -4.38 0.05 4.97
N ALA A 101 -4.12 0.13 6.28
CA ALA A 101 -3.62 1.33 6.93
C ALA A 101 -2.11 1.19 7.18
N CYS A 102 -1.35 2.19 6.74
CA CYS A 102 0.10 2.28 6.82
C CYS A 102 0.50 3.54 7.59
N ASP A 103 1.52 3.41 8.44
CA ASP A 103 2.05 4.54 9.20
C ASP A 103 3.18 5.29 8.45
N ASP A 104 3.71 4.74 7.35
CA ASP A 104 4.77 5.37 6.57
C ASP A 104 4.63 5.16 5.05
N GLU A 105 5.23 6.08 4.28
CA GLU A 105 5.17 6.08 2.81
C GLU A 105 5.94 4.92 2.16
N MET A 106 7.00 4.42 2.81
CA MET A 106 7.78 3.31 2.25
C MET A 106 6.96 2.03 2.29
N ARG A 107 6.08 1.86 3.28
CA ARG A 107 5.08 0.78 3.32
C ARG A 107 4.07 0.88 2.20
N VAL A 108 3.56 2.08 1.93
CA VAL A 108 2.67 2.32 0.78
C VAL A 108 3.34 1.87 -0.52
N VAL A 109 4.60 2.26 -0.73
CA VAL A 109 5.36 1.87 -1.93
C VAL A 109 5.57 0.35 -2.00
N SER A 110 5.94 -0.28 -0.88
CA SER A 110 6.13 -1.75 -0.82
C SER A 110 4.85 -2.48 -1.21
N LEU A 111 3.73 -2.13 -0.57
CA LEU A 111 2.42 -2.76 -0.84
C LEU A 111 2.00 -2.59 -2.29
N VAL A 112 2.15 -1.39 -2.87
CA VAL A 112 1.78 -1.17 -4.28
C VAL A 112 2.64 -2.01 -5.23
N VAL A 113 3.94 -2.15 -4.95
CA VAL A 113 4.83 -2.97 -5.79
C VAL A 113 4.55 -4.46 -5.63
N GLU A 114 4.19 -4.91 -4.43
CA GLU A 114 3.84 -6.30 -4.13
C GLU A 114 2.50 -6.71 -4.75
N GLU A 115 1.45 -5.88 -4.58
CA GLU A 115 0.10 -6.17 -5.07
C GLU A 115 -0.08 -5.85 -6.57
N ILE A 116 0.74 -4.95 -7.13
CA ILE A 116 0.69 -4.56 -8.55
C ILE A 116 2.10 -4.66 -9.18
N PRO A 117 2.67 -5.87 -9.28
CA PRO A 117 4.03 -6.05 -9.79
C PRO A 117 4.18 -5.63 -11.26
N TRP A 118 3.05 -5.58 -11.99
CA TRP A 118 2.94 -5.13 -13.39
C TRP A 118 2.74 -3.62 -13.54
N LEU A 119 2.71 -2.84 -12.45
CA LEU A 119 2.52 -1.39 -12.52
C LEU A 119 3.64 -0.74 -13.33
N GLU A 120 3.28 0.08 -14.32
CA GLU A 120 4.25 0.73 -15.22
C GLU A 120 5.21 1.67 -14.48
N PRO A 121 6.47 1.83 -14.94
CA PRO A 121 7.44 2.72 -14.31
C PRO A 121 6.96 4.16 -14.14
N ASP A 122 6.25 4.70 -15.14
CA ASP A 122 5.71 6.07 -15.07
C ASP A 122 4.63 6.20 -13.99
N CYS A 123 3.80 5.18 -13.80
CA CYS A 123 2.81 5.15 -12.74
C CYS A 123 3.48 5.07 -11.36
N ARG A 124 4.52 4.24 -11.20
CA ARG A 124 5.34 4.18 -9.97
C ARG A 124 5.99 5.53 -9.66
N MET A 125 6.54 6.21 -10.67
CA MET A 125 7.15 7.53 -10.50
C MET A 125 6.12 8.60 -10.12
N LYS A 126 4.89 8.54 -10.66
CA LYS A 126 3.80 9.42 -10.25
C LYS A 126 3.42 9.20 -8.78
N LEU A 127 3.27 7.95 -8.35
CA LEU A 127 3.02 7.61 -6.94
C LEU A 127 4.12 8.18 -6.03
N LEU A 128 5.39 7.91 -6.33
CA LEU A 128 6.51 8.39 -5.51
C LEU A 128 6.57 9.93 -5.42
N ARG A 129 6.23 10.63 -6.50
CA ARG A 129 6.17 12.10 -6.50
C ARG A 129 4.99 12.61 -5.67
N ALA A 130 3.84 11.96 -5.76
CA ALA A 130 2.65 12.31 -5.00
C ALA A 130 2.86 12.13 -3.49
N LEU A 131 3.39 10.97 -3.07
CA LEU A 131 3.72 10.70 -1.66
C LEU A 131 4.68 11.75 -1.10
N ARG A 132 5.76 12.06 -1.83
CA ARG A 132 6.73 13.09 -1.42
C ARG A 132 6.13 14.49 -1.32
N ALA A 133 5.18 14.83 -2.19
CA ALA A 133 4.52 16.13 -2.13
C ALA A 133 3.62 16.22 -0.90
N ALA A 134 2.83 15.17 -0.65
CA ALA A 134 1.95 15.06 0.51
C ALA A 134 2.71 15.05 1.85
N HIS A 135 3.90 14.45 1.90
CA HIS A 135 4.79 14.53 3.08
C HIS A 135 5.20 15.96 3.43
N GLN A 136 5.43 16.80 2.43
CA GLN A 136 5.93 18.16 2.64
C GLN A 136 4.83 19.12 3.10
N THR A 137 3.57 18.72 2.92
CA THR A 137 2.39 19.52 3.30
C THR A 137 1.78 19.10 4.64
N ALA A 138 2.14 17.92 5.15
CA ALA A 138 1.72 17.40 6.46
C ALA A 138 2.61 17.92 7.61
#